data_AF-A0A6P8ZRF9-F1
#
_entry.id   AF-A0A6P8ZRF9-F1
#
_cell.length_a   1.000
_cell.length_b   1.000
_cell.length_c   1.000
_cell.angle_alpha   90.00
_cell.angle_beta   90.00
_cell.angle_gamma   90.00
#
_symmetry.space_group_name_H-M   'P 1'
#
loop_
_entity.id
_entity.type
_entity.pdbx_description
1 polymer ?
#
loop_
_entity_poly.entity_id
_entity_poly.type
_entity_poly.pdbx_seq_one_letter_code
_entity_poly.pdbx_strand_id
1 'polypeptide(L)'
;MTSAFNDDFVRQVEQMSRFQEQTHKLTSKCWDLCVEKPETRLGSRSETCLKNCVERFIDINNFITNRFQTSLMDRQAGDTSFD
;
A
#
# COMPACT_ATOMS: atom_id res chain seq x y z
N MET A 1 31.68 0.47 -12.07
CA MET A 1 30.85 -0.76 -12.07
C MET A 1 30.36 -1.13 -10.67
N THR A 2 31.16 -1.00 -9.61
CA THR A 2 30.76 -1.33 -8.23
C THR A 2 29.71 -0.39 -7.61
N SER A 3 29.59 0.88 -8.06
CA SER A 3 28.58 1.82 -7.57
C SER A 3 27.15 1.45 -8.03
N ALA A 4 26.97 1.12 -9.32
CA ALA A 4 25.66 0.77 -9.87
C ALA A 4 25.03 -0.48 -9.21
N PHE A 5 25.86 -1.48 -8.88
CA PHE A 5 25.40 -2.67 -8.15
C PHE A 5 24.91 -2.35 -6.74
N ASN A 6 25.60 -1.43 -6.05
CA ASN A 6 25.19 -0.98 -4.72
C ASN A 6 23.85 -0.23 -4.80
N ASP A 7 23.68 0.63 -5.80
CA ASP A 7 22.44 1.40 -6.00
C ASP A 7 21.24 0.50 -6.35
N ASP A 8 21.43 -0.55 -7.16
CA ASP A 8 20.39 -1.54 -7.44
C ASP A 8 20.02 -2.35 -6.19
N PHE A 9 21.02 -2.79 -5.43
CA PHE A 9 20.83 -3.53 -4.19
C PHE A 9 20.08 -2.69 -3.14
N VAL A 10 20.51 -1.44 -2.92
CA VAL A 10 19.87 -0.51 -1.98
C VAL A 10 18.41 -0.29 -2.36
N ARG A 11 18.11 -0.06 -3.64
CA ARG A 11 16.72 0.11 -4.10
C ARG A 11 15.84 -1.12 -3.83
N GLN A 12 16.36 -2.33 -4.05
CA GLN A 12 15.61 -3.56 -3.78
C GLN A 12 15.35 -3.73 -2.28
N VAL A 13 16.36 -3.50 -1.43
CA VAL A 13 16.23 -3.56 0.03
C VAL A 13 15.23 -2.52 0.53
N GLU A 14 15.28 -1.29 0.01
CA GLU A 14 14.31 -0.24 0.36
C GLU A 14 12.88 -0.64 -0.02
N GLN A 15 12.67 -1.21 -1.21
CA GLN A 15 11.34 -1.69 -1.63
C GLN A 15 10.80 -2.78 -0.70
N MET A 16 11.65 -3.74 -0.32
CA MET A 16 11.29 -4.80 0.64
C MET A 16 10.97 -4.23 2.02
N SER A 17 11.76 -3.27 2.51
CA SER A 17 11.51 -2.59 3.78
C SER A 17 10.16 -1.85 3.77
N ARG A 18 9.87 -1.11 2.70
CA ARG A 18 8.58 -0.43 2.52
C ARG A 18 7.42 -1.42 2.46
N PHE A 19 7.57 -2.54 1.76
CA PHE A 19 6.56 -3.59 1.71
C PHE A 19 6.30 -4.21 3.10
N GLN A 20 7.37 -4.47 3.86
CA GLN A 20 7.28 -4.98 5.22
C GLN A 20 6.53 -4.01 6.13
N GLU A 21 6.82 -2.71 6.04
CA GLU A 21 6.09 -1.67 6.78
C GLU A 21 4.59 -1.68 6.45
N GLN A 22 4.23 -1.76 5.15
CA GLN A 22 2.82 -1.85 4.75
C GLN A 22 2.16 -3.12 5.26
N THR A 23 2.87 -4.25 5.26
CA THR A 23 2.37 -5.52 5.80
C THR A 23 2.08 -5.37 7.30
N HIS A 24 3.00 -4.83 8.09
CA HIS A 24 2.78 -4.60 9.53
C HIS A 24 1.60 -3.68 9.79
N LYS A 25 1.47 -2.61 9.00
CA LYS A 25 0.34 -1.66 9.09
C LYS A 25 -1.00 -2.33 8.80
N LEU A 26 -1.07 -3.10 7.72
CA LEU A 26 -2.27 -3.85 7.34
C LEU A 26 -2.61 -4.92 8.37
N THR A 27 -1.61 -5.68 8.83
CA THR A 27 -1.79 -6.70 9.87
C THR A 27 -2.38 -6.10 11.13
N SER A 28 -1.77 -5.03 11.68
CA SER A 28 -2.31 -4.37 12.88
C SER A 28 -3.72 -3.83 12.64
N LYS A 29 -3.93 -3.08 11.55
CA LYS A 29 -5.22 -2.45 11.28
C LYS A 29 -6.35 -3.47 11.08
N CYS A 30 -6.11 -4.50 10.28
CA CYS A 30 -7.12 -5.50 9.99
C CYS A 30 -7.32 -6.48 11.15
N TRP A 31 -6.30 -6.72 11.97
CA TRP A 31 -6.45 -7.46 13.22
C TRP A 31 -7.44 -6.76 14.16
N ASP A 32 -7.22 -5.47 14.43
CA ASP A 32 -8.07 -4.69 15.33
C ASP A 32 -9.53 -4.59 14.84
N LEU A 33 -9.73 -4.63 13.52
CA LEU A 33 -11.07 -4.57 12.92
C LEU A 33 -11.80 -5.90 12.87
N CYS A 34 -11.08 -7.02 12.66
CA CYS A 34 -11.68 -8.30 12.29
C CYS A 34 -11.55 -9.40 13.35
N VAL A 35 -10.68 -9.22 14.34
CA VAL A 35 -10.40 -10.23 15.37
C VAL A 35 -10.74 -9.66 16.74
N GLU A 36 -11.95 -9.98 17.23
CA GLU A 36 -12.42 -9.52 18.54
C GLU A 36 -11.73 -10.26 19.69
N LYS A 37 -11.58 -11.59 19.56
CA LYS A 37 -10.93 -12.45 20.55
C LYS A 37 -10.00 -13.44 19.83
N PRO A 38 -8.74 -13.58 20.28
CA PRO A 38 -7.85 -14.61 19.76
C PRO A 38 -8.39 -16.01 20.10
N GLU A 39 -8.49 -16.87 19.10
CA GLU A 39 -8.87 -18.27 19.25
C GLU A 39 -7.79 -19.17 18.64
N THR A 40 -7.85 -20.48 18.90
CA THR A 40 -6.90 -21.46 18.36
C THR A 40 -7.01 -21.61 16.84
N ARG A 41 -8.10 -21.14 16.24
CA ARG A 41 -8.35 -21.09 14.80
C ARG A 41 -9.12 -19.83 14.45
N LEU A 42 -8.89 -19.30 13.25
CA LEU A 42 -9.71 -18.25 12.68
C LEU A 42 -11.09 -18.82 12.32
N GLY A 43 -12.15 -18.23 12.87
CA GLY A 43 -13.51 -18.51 12.43
C GLY A 43 -13.75 -17.96 11.01
N SER A 44 -14.70 -18.56 10.29
CA SER A 44 -15.03 -18.19 8.90
C SER A 44 -15.36 -16.71 8.71
N ARG A 45 -15.99 -16.09 9.72
CA ARG A 45 -16.31 -14.66 9.74
C ARG A 45 -15.06 -13.79 9.80
N SER A 46 -14.11 -14.10 10.69
CA SER A 46 -12.85 -13.35 10.81
C SER A 46 -11.96 -13.55 9.61
N GLU A 47 -11.90 -14.77 9.04
CA GLU A 47 -11.18 -15.03 7.80
C GLU A 47 -11.72 -14.20 6.63
N THR A 48 -13.05 -14.22 6.44
CA THR A 48 -13.72 -13.41 5.40
C THR A 48 -13.49 -11.91 5.63
N CYS A 49 -13.58 -11.45 6.89
CA CYS A 49 -13.33 -10.06 7.25
C CYS A 49 -11.90 -9.64 6.92
N LEU A 50 -10.89 -10.43 7.30
CA LEU A 50 -9.47 -10.12 7.06
C LEU A 50 -9.18 -10.00 5.56
N LYS A 51 -9.70 -10.94 4.75
CA LYS A 51 -9.59 -10.88 3.28
C LYS A 51 -10.17 -9.57 2.74
N ASN A 52 -11.41 -9.26 3.10
CA ASN A 52 -12.07 -8.03 2.67
C ASN A 52 -11.34 -6.78 3.18
N CYS A 53 -10.86 -6.77 4.42
CA CYS A 53 -10.17 -5.62 5.00
C CYS A 53 -8.91 -5.25 4.21
N VAL A 54 -8.07 -6.24 3.90
CA VAL A 54 -6.83 -6.03 3.15
C VAL A 54 -7.14 -5.59 1.71
N GLU A 55 -8.05 -6.29 1.02
CA GLU A 55 -8.45 -5.95 -0.36
C GLU A 55 -9.02 -4.52 -0.44
N ARG A 56 -9.96 -4.16 0.44
CA ARG A 56 -10.58 -2.82 0.44
C ARG A 56 -9.59 -1.72 0.81
N PHE A 57 -8.64 -1.99 1.72
CA PHE A 57 -7.60 -1.03 2.03
C PHE A 57 -6.73 -0.73 0.81
N ILE A 58 -6.25 -1.78 0.12
CA ILE A 58 -5.41 -1.62 -1.07
C ILE A 58 -6.18 -0.91 -2.20
N ASP A 59 -7.44 -1.31 -2.46
CA ASP A 59 -8.29 -0.70 -3.49
C ASP A 59 -8.44 0.81 -3.27
N ILE A 60 -8.76 1.22 -2.05
CA ILE A 60 -8.98 2.64 -1.72
C ILE A 60 -7.67 3.42 -1.82
N ASN A 61 -6.55 2.89 -1.32
CA ASN A 61 -5.27 3.57 -1.42
C ASN A 61 -4.84 3.79 -2.87
N ASN A 62 -5.02 2.78 -3.73
CA ASN A 62 -4.75 2.89 -5.15
C ASN A 62 -5.69 3.90 -5.83
N PHE A 63 -6.98 3.85 -5.52
CA PHE A 63 -7.96 4.80 -6.05
C PHE A 63 -7.59 6.24 -5.71
N ILE A 64 -7.28 6.52 -4.43
CA ILE A 64 -6.91 7.84 -3.96
C ILE A 64 -5.61 8.30 -4.65
N THR A 65 -4.59 7.45 -4.69
CA THR A 65 -3.29 7.76 -5.31
C THR A 65 -3.45 8.09 -6.79
N ASN A 66 -4.19 7.26 -7.53
CA ASN A 66 -4.44 7.47 -8.95
C ASN A 66 -5.19 8.77 -9.19
N ARG A 67 -6.20 9.09 -8.36
CA ARG A 67 -6.95 10.35 -8.46
C ARG A 67 -6.05 11.57 -8.23
N PHE A 68 -5.17 11.51 -7.24
CA PHE A 68 -4.19 12.58 -7.02
C PHE A 68 -3.26 12.74 -8.22
N GLN A 69 -2.71 11.64 -8.75
CA GLN A 69 -1.84 11.69 -9.93
C GLN A 69 -2.53 12.30 -11.14
N THR A 70 -3.76 11.86 -11.48
CA THR A 70 -4.55 12.44 -12.56
C THR A 70 -4.76 13.95 -12.35
N SER A 71 -5.13 14.37 -11.14
CA SER A 71 -5.36 15.80 -10.86
C SER A 71 -4.09 16.66 -10.97
N LEU A 72 -2.91 16.10 -10.69
CA LEU A 72 -1.63 16.79 -10.87
C LEU A 72 -1.25 16.89 -12.35
N MET A 73 -1.49 15.83 -13.13
CA MET A 73 -1.27 15.85 -14.58
C MET A 73 -2.16 16.86 -15.29
N ASP A 74 -3.44 16.95 -14.90
CA ASP A 74 -4.38 17.95 -15.43
C ASP A 74 -3.90 19.39 -15.18
N ARG A 75 -3.28 19.64 -14.02
CA ARG A 75 -2.71 20.95 -13.68
C ARG A 75 -1.47 21.29 -14.52
N GLN A 76 -0.62 20.31 -14.81
CA GLN A 76 0.58 20.52 -15.64
C GLN A 76 0.23 20.78 -17.12
N ALA A 77 -0.88 20.21 -17.61
CA ALA A 77 -1.36 20.48 -18.98
C ALA A 77 -1.91 21.91 -19.18
N GLY A 78 -2.24 22.62 -18.10
CA GLY A 78 -2.71 24.01 -18.14
C GLY A 78 -1.60 25.07 -18.16
N ASP A 79 -0.34 24.70 -17.96
CA ASP A 79 0.79 25.63 -17.81
C ASP A 79 1.64 25.79 -19.09
N THR A 80 1.35 25.06 -20.18
CA THR A 80 2.11 25.15 -21.45
C THR A 80 1.51 26.12 -22.47
N SER A 81 0.65 27.07 -22.07
CA SER A 81 0.05 28.06 -22.99
C SER A 81 0.31 29.52 -22.62
N PHE A 82 1.35 29.79 -21.83
CA PHE A 82 1.85 31.14 -21.60
C PHE A 82 3.39 31.15 -21.63
N ASP A 83 3.95 30.82 -22.79
CA ASP A 83 5.17 31.39 -23.38
C ASP A 83 5.25 30.98 -24.86
#